data_AF-A0A2I1I4K6-F1
#
_entry.id   AF-A0A2I1I4K6-F1
#
_cell.length_a   1.000
_cell.length_b   1.000
_cell.length_c   1.000
_cell.angle_alpha   90.00
_cell.angle_beta   90.00
_cell.angle_gamma   90.00
#
_symmetry.space_group_name_H-M   'P 1'
#
loop_
_entity.id
_entity.type
_entity.pdbx_description
1 polymer ?
#
loop_
_entity_poly.entity_id
_entity_poly.type
_entity_poly.pdbx_seq_one_letter_code
_entity_poly.pdbx_strand_id
1 'polypeptide(L)'
;MLFDPRDWEIETEIEVGNDDFIFGNYVDWNRFRHENEDELLDFFGVELPWDKTLTLYEYIEFVSQDVFQNSDICKNFLKDGFLIEEKSEILSDILIKFISRTSEVSDDIISNIFDYYGVPSGIDYEYELPEHLRYWQKDFSEFDYGYYRKYPIKVEEYEETINDIFDKIASNADVLTKKSLVLSSLIITESMFKSVLVEKIPQDNEVSEFGKEILQAEVDRILRGNNEGKNKLFKKLYNNKAPSQNWIDLRNSLAHDIESPSICGNEITYLNLKTDIEEKYSVSDLKEHLIEFCNNLKNIICSQ
;
A
#
# COMPACT_ATOMS: atom_id res chain seq x y z
N MET A 1 -22.43 -0.80 -17.98
CA MET A 1 -21.86 -1.82 -17.07
C MET A 1 -20.47 -1.35 -16.71
N LEU A 2 -20.00 -1.47 -15.46
CA LEU A 2 -18.64 -1.04 -15.09
C LEU A 2 -17.72 -2.26 -14.99
N PHE A 3 -16.43 -2.04 -15.21
CA PHE A 3 -15.40 -3.06 -15.04
C PHE A 3 -15.28 -3.50 -13.57
N ASP A 4 -15.31 -4.81 -13.31
CA ASP A 4 -14.90 -5.41 -12.03
C ASP A 4 -13.76 -6.39 -12.33
N PRO A 5 -12.54 -6.18 -11.77
CA PRO A 5 -11.41 -7.08 -11.95
C PRO A 5 -11.70 -8.54 -11.60
N ARG A 6 -12.69 -8.82 -10.74
CA ARG A 6 -13.04 -10.19 -10.32
C ARG A 6 -13.73 -11.02 -11.41
N ASP A 7 -14.23 -10.37 -12.45
CA ASP A 7 -14.88 -11.03 -13.57
C ASP A 7 -13.86 -11.49 -14.64
N TRP A 8 -12.56 -11.20 -14.42
CA TRP A 8 -11.49 -11.39 -15.40
C TRP A 8 -10.34 -12.19 -14.81
N GLU A 9 -9.69 -13.01 -15.64
CA GLU A 9 -8.43 -13.66 -15.28
C GLU A 9 -7.28 -12.68 -15.54
N ILE A 10 -6.84 -12.00 -14.47
CA ILE A 10 -5.80 -10.97 -14.55
C ILE A 10 -4.46 -11.57 -14.13
N GLU A 11 -3.50 -11.55 -15.05
CA GLU A 11 -2.13 -12.00 -14.78
C GLU A 11 -1.40 -10.99 -13.88
N THR A 12 -0.70 -11.48 -12.85
CA THR A 12 0.12 -10.66 -11.96
C THR A 12 1.59 -11.05 -12.09
N GLU A 13 2.48 -10.08 -12.03
CA GLU A 13 3.93 -10.29 -12.16
C GLU A 13 4.63 -9.96 -10.83
N ILE A 14 5.54 -10.83 -10.38
CA ILE A 14 6.22 -10.68 -9.09
C ILE A 14 7.33 -9.64 -9.22
N GLU A 15 7.35 -8.66 -8.32
CA GLU A 15 8.42 -7.68 -8.19
C GLU A 15 9.51 -8.23 -7.26
N VAL A 16 10.68 -8.49 -7.83
CA VAL A 16 11.83 -9.07 -7.14
C VAL A 16 13.00 -8.09 -7.14
N GLY A 17 13.61 -7.88 -5.97
CA GLY A 17 14.84 -7.12 -5.80
C GLY A 17 16.07 -7.83 -6.33
N ASN A 18 17.20 -7.11 -6.34
CA ASN A 18 18.49 -7.67 -6.78
C ASN A 18 19.02 -8.81 -5.89
N ASP A 19 18.43 -9.00 -4.71
CA ASP A 19 18.76 -10.01 -3.70
C ASP A 19 17.71 -11.14 -3.63
N ASP A 20 16.88 -11.29 -4.66
CA ASP A 20 15.73 -12.21 -4.71
C ASP A 20 14.64 -11.93 -3.66
N PHE A 21 14.67 -10.76 -3.00
CA PHE A 21 13.61 -10.35 -2.08
C PHE A 21 12.35 -9.95 -2.86
N ILE A 22 11.22 -10.57 -2.51
CA ILE A 22 9.92 -10.27 -3.14
C ILE A 22 9.31 -9.06 -2.43
N PHE A 23 9.12 -7.95 -3.16
CA PHE A 23 8.44 -6.76 -2.63
C PHE A 23 6.92 -6.90 -2.69
N GLY A 24 6.41 -7.67 -3.65
CA GLY A 24 5.00 -7.92 -3.89
C GLY A 24 4.79 -8.33 -5.35
N ASN A 25 3.61 -8.07 -5.89
CA ASN A 25 3.36 -8.13 -7.32
C ASN A 25 2.85 -6.79 -7.89
N TYR A 26 2.79 -6.73 -9.22
CA TYR A 26 2.16 -5.65 -9.97
C TYR A 26 1.27 -6.22 -11.08
N VAL A 27 0.37 -5.37 -11.61
CA VAL A 27 -0.41 -5.62 -12.82
C VAL A 27 -0.10 -4.53 -13.82
N ASP A 28 0.30 -4.92 -15.03
CA ASP A 28 0.38 -4.02 -16.18
C ASP A 28 -1.00 -3.97 -16.87
N TRP A 29 -1.77 -2.95 -16.53
CA TRP A 29 -3.11 -2.75 -17.08
C TRP A 29 -3.08 -2.35 -18.56
N ASN A 30 -1.99 -1.76 -19.04
CA ASN A 30 -1.87 -1.45 -20.46
C ASN A 30 -1.73 -2.74 -21.27
N ARG A 31 -0.93 -3.69 -20.78
CA ARG A 31 -0.83 -5.03 -21.36
C ARG A 31 -2.18 -5.75 -21.31
N PHE A 32 -2.85 -5.74 -20.15
CA PHE A 32 -4.19 -6.33 -20.00
C PHE A 32 -5.21 -5.76 -21.00
N ARG A 33 -5.29 -4.42 -21.11
CA ARG A 33 -6.17 -3.73 -22.07
C ARG A 33 -5.91 -4.14 -23.51
N HIS A 34 -4.63 -4.29 -23.89
CA HIS A 34 -4.25 -4.65 -25.25
C HIS A 34 -4.57 -6.12 -25.57
N GLU A 35 -4.23 -7.03 -24.66
CA GLU A 35 -4.43 -8.46 -24.85
C GLU A 35 -5.91 -8.85 -24.84
N ASN A 36 -6.77 -8.09 -24.14
CA ASN A 36 -8.20 -8.37 -23.98
C ASN A 36 -9.10 -7.35 -24.70
N GLU A 37 -8.59 -6.59 -25.69
CA GLU A 37 -9.34 -5.48 -26.32
C GLU A 37 -10.72 -5.92 -26.85
N ASP A 38 -10.74 -6.96 -27.68
CA ASP A 38 -11.97 -7.46 -28.32
C ASP A 38 -12.97 -7.99 -27.29
N GLU A 39 -12.49 -8.71 -26.27
CA GLU A 39 -13.34 -9.28 -25.22
C GLU A 39 -13.92 -8.20 -24.31
N LEU A 40 -13.14 -7.16 -24.00
CA LEU A 40 -13.60 -6.00 -23.23
C LEU A 40 -14.66 -5.23 -24.00
N LEU A 41 -14.46 -4.99 -25.30
CA LEU A 41 -15.45 -4.31 -26.15
C LEU A 41 -16.76 -5.10 -26.22
N ASP A 42 -16.70 -6.42 -26.41
CA ASP A 42 -17.88 -7.30 -26.44
C ASP A 42 -18.60 -7.30 -25.08
N PHE A 43 -17.85 -7.40 -23.99
CA PHE A 43 -18.39 -7.34 -22.62
C PHE A 43 -19.15 -6.03 -22.34
N PHE A 44 -18.64 -4.90 -22.85
CA PHE A 44 -19.32 -3.61 -22.73
C PHE A 44 -20.40 -3.38 -23.79
N GLY A 45 -20.57 -4.31 -24.75
CA GLY A 45 -21.51 -4.19 -25.86
C GLY A 45 -21.17 -3.02 -26.79
N VAL A 46 -19.88 -2.72 -26.97
CA VAL A 46 -19.40 -1.64 -27.83
C VAL A 46 -18.93 -2.21 -29.15
N GLU A 47 -19.66 -1.89 -30.22
CA GLU A 47 -19.26 -2.27 -31.57
C GLU A 47 -18.53 -1.13 -32.27
N LEU A 48 -17.31 -1.42 -32.73
CA LEU A 48 -16.50 -0.51 -33.52
C LEU A 48 -16.42 -1.00 -34.96
N PRO A 49 -17.05 -0.30 -35.93
CA PRO A 49 -17.11 -0.73 -37.32
C PRO A 49 -15.82 -0.36 -38.07
N TRP A 50 -14.65 -0.78 -37.54
CA TRP A 50 -13.35 -0.54 -38.13
C TRP A 50 -13.31 -0.88 -39.62
N ASP A 51 -12.77 0.04 -40.42
CA ASP A 51 -12.56 -0.14 -41.86
C ASP A 51 -13.86 -0.37 -42.69
N LYS A 52 -15.05 -0.15 -42.10
CA LYS A 52 -16.34 -0.28 -42.80
C LYS A 52 -16.83 1.07 -43.33
N THR A 53 -17.61 1.01 -44.40
CA THR A 53 -18.44 2.12 -44.87
C THR A 53 -19.85 1.93 -44.31
N LEU A 54 -20.34 2.94 -43.60
CA LEU A 54 -21.64 2.97 -42.95
C LEU A 54 -22.63 3.79 -43.76
N THR A 55 -23.87 3.35 -43.82
CA THR A 55 -25.01 4.21 -44.17
C THR A 55 -25.27 5.24 -43.06
N LEU A 56 -26.01 6.29 -43.37
CA LEU A 56 -26.43 7.27 -42.36
C LEU A 56 -27.18 6.63 -41.18
N TYR A 57 -27.97 5.59 -41.43
CA TYR A 57 -28.71 4.89 -40.36
C TYR A 57 -27.77 4.13 -39.43
N GLU A 58 -26.85 3.33 -39.97
CA GLU A 58 -25.85 2.59 -39.19
C GLU A 58 -24.93 3.54 -38.43
N TYR A 59 -24.60 4.70 -39.00
CA TYR A 59 -23.85 5.74 -38.31
C TYR A 59 -24.60 6.31 -37.10
N ILE A 60 -25.89 6.60 -37.25
CA ILE A 60 -26.74 7.09 -36.14
C ILE A 60 -26.84 6.04 -35.05
N GLU A 61 -27.01 4.77 -35.40
CA GLU A 61 -27.04 3.66 -34.46
C GLU A 61 -25.71 3.53 -33.70
N PHE A 62 -24.59 3.60 -34.42
CA PHE A 62 -23.25 3.60 -33.84
C PHE A 62 -23.05 4.74 -32.82
N VAL A 63 -23.31 6.00 -33.20
CA VAL A 63 -23.09 7.12 -32.27
C VAL A 63 -24.08 7.10 -31.12
N SER A 64 -25.22 6.41 -31.25
CA SER A 64 -26.25 6.29 -30.22
C SER A 64 -25.89 5.28 -29.11
N GLN A 65 -24.79 4.53 -29.23
CA GLN A 65 -24.29 3.72 -28.10
C GLN A 65 -23.92 4.64 -26.91
N ASP A 66 -24.12 4.13 -25.70
CA ASP A 66 -24.05 4.90 -24.44
C ASP A 66 -22.73 5.68 -24.28
N VAL A 67 -21.61 5.00 -24.54
CA VAL A 67 -20.26 5.57 -24.43
C VAL A 67 -20.05 6.77 -25.36
N PHE A 68 -20.64 6.78 -26.55
CA PHE A 68 -20.48 7.88 -27.52
C PHE A 68 -21.40 9.07 -27.25
N GLN A 69 -22.51 8.86 -26.56
CA GLN A 69 -23.43 9.92 -26.13
C GLN A 69 -22.98 10.61 -24.84
N ASN A 70 -22.36 9.84 -23.94
CA ASN A 70 -22.02 10.29 -22.59
C ASN A 70 -20.51 10.53 -22.36
N SER A 71 -19.71 10.54 -23.43
CA SER A 71 -18.30 10.93 -23.40
C SER A 71 -17.97 11.99 -24.46
N ASP A 72 -16.75 12.51 -24.43
CA ASP A 72 -16.26 13.46 -25.44
C ASP A 72 -15.58 12.77 -26.64
N ILE A 73 -15.64 11.43 -26.76
CA ILE A 73 -14.99 10.67 -27.84
C ILE A 73 -15.44 11.15 -29.22
N CYS A 74 -16.74 11.35 -29.40
CA CYS A 74 -17.30 11.86 -30.66
C CYS A 74 -16.76 13.25 -31.02
N LYS A 75 -16.56 14.11 -30.02
CA LYS A 75 -16.08 15.48 -30.26
C LYS A 75 -14.59 15.52 -30.53
N ASN A 76 -13.81 14.67 -29.87
CA ASN A 76 -12.36 14.71 -29.86
C ASN A 76 -11.72 13.95 -31.02
N PHE A 77 -12.33 12.83 -31.44
CA PHE A 77 -11.69 11.93 -32.41
C PHE A 77 -12.51 11.75 -33.69
N LEU A 78 -13.83 11.82 -33.57
CA LEU A 78 -14.72 11.43 -34.67
C LEU A 78 -15.17 12.60 -35.56
N LYS A 79 -15.07 13.85 -35.10
CA LYS A 79 -15.41 15.02 -35.92
C LYS A 79 -14.55 15.18 -37.16
N ASP A 80 -13.27 14.87 -37.06
CA ASP A 80 -12.29 15.05 -38.15
C ASP A 80 -11.94 13.71 -38.85
N GLY A 81 -12.24 12.57 -38.21
CA GLY A 81 -11.89 11.23 -38.69
C GLY A 81 -12.85 10.61 -39.71
N PHE A 82 -14.06 11.16 -39.88
CA PHE A 82 -15.05 10.63 -40.82
C PHE A 82 -15.04 11.35 -42.17
N LEU A 83 -14.84 10.59 -43.23
CA LEU A 83 -14.92 11.07 -44.60
C LEU A 83 -16.29 10.68 -45.18
N ILE A 84 -17.05 11.69 -45.62
CA ILE A 84 -18.25 11.46 -46.44
C ILE A 84 -17.76 11.03 -47.83
N GLU A 85 -17.95 9.77 -48.19
CA GLU A 85 -17.50 9.22 -49.47
C GLU A 85 -18.42 9.65 -50.61
N GLU A 86 -19.74 9.70 -50.38
CA GLU A 86 -20.73 10.15 -51.37
C GLU A 86 -21.75 11.12 -50.76
N LYS A 87 -22.00 12.23 -51.44
CA LYS A 87 -23.04 13.22 -51.09
C LYS A 87 -24.21 13.05 -52.05
N SER A 88 -25.34 12.55 -51.55
CA SER A 88 -26.61 12.45 -52.27
C SER A 88 -27.64 13.43 -51.72
N GLU A 89 -28.60 13.83 -52.57
CA GLU A 89 -29.79 14.57 -52.13
C GLU A 89 -30.77 13.68 -51.35
N ILE A 90 -30.63 12.37 -51.45
CA ILE A 90 -31.42 11.37 -50.74
C ILE A 90 -30.61 10.87 -49.54
N LEU A 91 -31.16 11.05 -48.34
CA LEU A 91 -30.49 10.70 -47.07
C LEU A 91 -30.04 9.24 -46.97
N SER A 92 -30.73 8.32 -47.66
CA SER A 92 -30.41 6.88 -47.67
C SER A 92 -29.10 6.55 -48.37
N ASP A 93 -28.60 7.43 -49.23
CA ASP A 93 -27.43 7.17 -50.07
C ASP A 93 -26.17 7.85 -49.53
N ILE A 94 -26.25 8.46 -48.34
CA ILE A 94 -25.09 9.04 -47.66
C ILE A 94 -24.27 7.89 -47.07
N LEU A 95 -23.04 7.79 -47.56
CA LEU A 95 -22.06 6.81 -47.11
C LEU A 95 -20.92 7.50 -46.33
N ILE A 96 -20.63 6.98 -45.15
CA ILE A 96 -19.65 7.50 -44.21
C ILE A 96 -18.59 6.42 -44.01
N LYS A 97 -17.34 6.72 -44.38
CA LYS A 97 -16.24 5.80 -44.10
C LYS A 97 -15.85 5.91 -42.63
N PHE A 98 -15.96 4.80 -41.90
CA PHE A 98 -15.45 4.71 -40.55
C PHE A 98 -13.91 4.67 -40.55
N ILE A 99 -13.32 5.14 -39.47
CA ILE A 99 -11.87 5.18 -39.33
C ILE A 99 -11.26 3.77 -39.37
N SER A 100 -10.01 3.67 -39.83
CA SER A 100 -9.29 2.40 -39.88
C SER A 100 -8.73 2.03 -38.51
N ARG A 101 -8.71 0.75 -38.14
CA ARG A 101 -8.09 0.30 -36.86
C ARG A 101 -6.60 0.63 -36.77
N THR A 102 -5.92 0.80 -37.91
CA THR A 102 -4.49 1.17 -37.97
C THR A 102 -4.26 2.68 -37.98
N SER A 103 -5.30 3.50 -37.77
CA SER A 103 -5.15 4.95 -37.65
C SER A 103 -4.48 5.33 -36.33
N GLU A 104 -3.73 6.43 -36.33
CA GLU A 104 -2.99 6.95 -35.17
C GLU A 104 -3.89 7.23 -33.94
N VAL A 105 -5.18 7.51 -34.16
CA VAL A 105 -6.14 7.81 -33.08
C VAL A 105 -6.94 6.60 -32.61
N SER A 106 -6.74 5.42 -33.19
CA SER A 106 -7.57 4.24 -32.88
C SER A 106 -7.36 3.76 -31.45
N ASP A 107 -6.10 3.71 -31.01
CA ASP A 107 -5.76 3.30 -29.65
C ASP A 107 -6.26 4.32 -28.62
N ASP A 108 -6.28 5.62 -28.97
CA ASP A 108 -6.87 6.66 -28.13
C ASP A 108 -8.40 6.47 -27.99
N ILE A 109 -9.09 6.12 -29.08
CA ILE A 109 -10.53 5.82 -29.04
C ILE A 109 -10.78 4.64 -28.09
N ILE A 110 -10.04 3.54 -28.25
CA ILE A 110 -10.13 2.36 -27.37
C ILE A 110 -9.85 2.73 -25.91
N SER A 111 -8.75 3.45 -25.65
CA SER A 111 -8.40 3.85 -24.29
C SER A 111 -9.49 4.70 -23.64
N ASN A 112 -10.09 5.64 -24.36
CA ASN A 112 -11.18 6.46 -23.83
C ASN A 112 -12.46 5.66 -23.56
N ILE A 113 -12.75 4.64 -24.37
CA ILE A 113 -13.87 3.71 -24.12
C ILE A 113 -13.60 2.94 -22.81
N PHE A 114 -12.39 2.41 -22.65
CA PHE A 114 -12.01 1.68 -21.43
C PHE A 114 -11.99 2.56 -20.19
N ASP A 115 -11.52 3.81 -20.31
CA ASP A 115 -11.57 4.79 -19.23
C ASP A 115 -13.02 5.11 -18.82
N TYR A 116 -13.93 5.23 -19.79
CA TYR A 116 -15.37 5.45 -19.52
C TYR A 116 -15.99 4.31 -18.71
N TYR A 117 -15.61 3.07 -18.99
CA TYR A 117 -16.09 1.89 -18.26
C TYR A 117 -15.27 1.53 -17.01
N GLY A 118 -14.23 2.30 -16.70
CA GLY A 118 -13.44 2.16 -15.49
C GLY A 118 -12.44 1.00 -15.50
N VAL A 119 -12.02 0.54 -16.68
CA VAL A 119 -10.85 -0.37 -16.77
C VAL A 119 -9.63 0.44 -16.32
N PRO A 120 -8.75 -0.03 -15.43
CA PRO A 120 -7.55 0.73 -15.03
C PRO A 120 -6.52 0.84 -16.16
N SER A 121 -5.60 1.81 -16.09
CA SER A 121 -4.47 1.98 -17.02
C SER A 121 -3.16 2.12 -16.27
N GLY A 122 -2.04 1.95 -16.98
CA GLY A 122 -0.71 2.03 -16.39
C GLY A 122 -0.33 0.75 -15.67
N ILE A 123 0.46 0.91 -14.61
CA ILE A 123 0.94 -0.20 -13.78
C ILE A 123 0.51 0.10 -12.35
N ASP A 124 -0.27 -0.80 -11.77
CA ASP A 124 -0.56 -0.77 -10.34
C ASP A 124 0.36 -1.75 -9.62
N TYR A 125 1.02 -1.28 -8.57
CA TYR A 125 1.86 -2.11 -7.71
C TYR A 125 1.07 -2.63 -6.51
N GLU A 126 1.66 -3.57 -5.76
CA GLU A 126 1.08 -4.29 -4.60
C GLU A 126 0.09 -3.49 -3.73
N TYR A 127 0.41 -2.24 -3.38
CA TYR A 127 -0.42 -1.42 -2.50
C TYR A 127 -1.64 -0.80 -3.18
N GLU A 128 -1.61 -0.67 -4.49
CA GLU A 128 -2.65 -0.09 -5.35
C GLU A 128 -3.62 -1.17 -5.87
N LEU A 129 -3.15 -2.43 -5.97
CA LEU A 129 -3.95 -3.54 -6.48
C LEU A 129 -5.19 -3.85 -5.61
N PRO A 130 -6.28 -4.32 -6.23
CA PRO A 130 -7.36 -5.00 -5.52
C PRO A 130 -6.83 -6.18 -4.69
N GLU A 131 -7.40 -6.41 -3.50
CA GLU A 131 -6.88 -7.38 -2.54
C GLU A 131 -6.69 -8.80 -3.09
N HIS A 132 -7.61 -9.27 -3.95
CA HIS A 132 -7.54 -10.61 -4.54
C HIS A 132 -6.40 -10.77 -5.56
N LEU A 133 -5.86 -9.67 -6.09
CA LEU A 133 -4.73 -9.65 -7.01
C LEU A 133 -3.39 -9.42 -6.30
N ARG A 134 -3.39 -9.17 -4.99
CA ARG A 134 -2.16 -8.92 -4.23
C ARG A 134 -1.37 -10.20 -3.96
N TYR A 135 -0.05 -10.11 -4.06
CA TYR A 135 0.83 -11.20 -3.66
C TYR A 135 0.75 -11.43 -2.15
N TRP A 136 0.77 -10.35 -1.36
CA TRP A 136 0.56 -10.42 0.08
C TRP A 136 -0.93 -10.42 0.38
N GLN A 137 -1.58 -11.57 0.20
CA GLN A 137 -2.92 -11.76 0.71
C GLN A 137 -2.93 -11.53 2.23
N LYS A 138 -3.94 -10.79 2.71
CA LYS A 138 -4.06 -10.34 4.12
C LYS A 138 -3.90 -11.47 5.15
N ASP A 139 -4.06 -12.72 4.73
CA ASP A 139 -4.03 -13.92 5.58
C ASP A 139 -2.65 -14.32 6.13
N PHE A 140 -1.53 -13.77 5.63
CA PHE A 140 -0.20 -14.08 6.19
C PHE A 140 0.26 -13.15 7.32
N SER A 141 -0.54 -12.14 7.70
CA SER A 141 -0.37 -11.45 8.96
C SER A 141 -1.69 -11.43 9.72
N GLU A 142 -1.77 -12.14 10.85
CA GLU A 142 -2.61 -11.67 11.94
C GLU A 142 -2.23 -10.18 12.14
N PHE A 143 -3.11 -9.28 11.71
CA PHE A 143 -2.93 -7.84 11.73
C PHE A 143 -2.33 -7.35 13.05
N ASP A 144 -1.37 -6.41 13.02
CA ASP A 144 -0.72 -5.85 14.22
C ASP A 144 -1.78 -5.49 15.29
N TYR A 145 -2.90 -4.87 14.90
CA TYR A 145 -4.01 -4.53 15.78
C TYR A 145 -4.65 -5.76 16.44
N GLY A 146 -5.01 -6.78 15.66
CA GLY A 146 -5.60 -8.01 16.18
C GLY A 146 -4.61 -8.79 17.06
N TYR A 147 -3.35 -8.86 16.63
CA TYR A 147 -2.26 -9.53 17.33
C TYR A 147 -1.98 -8.88 18.70
N TYR A 148 -1.71 -7.57 18.74
CA TYR A 148 -1.43 -6.87 20.00
C TYR A 148 -2.64 -6.77 20.92
N ARG A 149 -3.86 -6.88 20.37
CA ARG A 149 -5.09 -6.99 21.18
C ARG A 149 -5.24 -8.36 21.82
N LYS A 150 -4.85 -9.43 21.12
CA LYS A 150 -4.95 -10.81 21.60
C LYS A 150 -3.77 -11.21 22.50
N TYR A 151 -2.58 -10.70 22.20
CA TYR A 151 -1.32 -11.02 22.86
C TYR A 151 -0.54 -9.73 23.22
N PRO A 152 -1.08 -8.87 24.10
CA PRO A 152 -0.41 -7.64 24.49
C PRO A 152 0.86 -7.92 25.28
N ILE A 153 1.93 -7.18 24.98
CA ILE A 153 3.11 -7.12 25.85
C ILE A 153 2.81 -6.15 26.99
N LYS A 154 2.64 -6.69 28.18
CA LYS A 154 2.30 -5.92 29.38
C LYS A 154 3.49 -5.12 29.88
N VAL A 155 3.20 -3.89 30.32
CA VAL A 155 4.22 -2.95 30.81
C VAL A 155 4.85 -3.47 32.12
N GLU A 156 4.13 -4.30 32.87
CA GLU A 156 4.60 -5.00 34.07
C GLU A 156 5.66 -6.07 33.75
N GLU A 157 5.48 -6.82 32.66
CA GLU A 157 6.34 -7.94 32.25
C GLU A 157 7.56 -7.48 31.43
N TYR A 158 7.45 -6.29 30.82
CA TYR A 158 8.51 -5.70 29.99
C TYR A 158 9.80 -5.43 30.76
N GLU A 159 9.72 -4.90 31.98
CA GLU A 159 10.89 -4.48 32.75
C GLU A 159 11.79 -5.66 33.12
N GLU A 160 11.20 -6.79 33.54
CA GLU A 160 11.94 -8.03 33.80
C GLU A 160 12.62 -8.55 32.53
N THR A 161 11.90 -8.54 31.41
CA THR A 161 12.41 -8.97 30.11
C THR A 161 13.61 -8.14 29.66
N ILE A 162 13.53 -6.82 29.76
CA ILE A 162 14.65 -5.93 29.39
C ILE A 162 15.83 -6.15 30.33
N ASN A 163 15.60 -6.27 31.64
CA ASN A 163 16.70 -6.53 32.58
C ASN A 163 17.45 -7.83 32.24
N ASP A 164 16.72 -8.92 31.99
CA ASP A 164 17.31 -10.21 31.58
C ASP A 164 18.11 -10.10 30.27
N ILE A 165 17.60 -9.39 29.27
CA ILE A 165 18.31 -9.16 28.00
C ILE A 165 19.64 -8.42 28.26
N PHE A 166 19.62 -7.36 29.06
CA PHE A 166 20.84 -6.59 29.33
C PHE A 166 21.85 -7.34 30.20
N ASP A 167 21.40 -8.21 31.10
CA ASP A 167 22.28 -9.11 31.86
C ASP A 167 22.94 -10.14 30.93
N LYS A 168 22.21 -10.63 29.91
CA LYS A 168 22.75 -11.47 28.83
C LYS A 168 23.75 -10.71 27.96
N ILE A 169 23.50 -9.43 27.65
CA ILE A 169 24.46 -8.60 26.91
C ILE A 169 25.77 -8.45 27.69
N ALA A 170 25.69 -8.20 29.00
CA ALA A 170 26.85 -8.00 29.85
C ALA A 170 27.70 -9.29 30.02
N SER A 171 27.05 -10.44 30.10
CA SER A 171 27.70 -11.74 30.33
C SER A 171 28.19 -12.45 29.06
N ASN A 172 27.75 -12.02 27.88
CA ASN A 172 28.16 -12.64 26.62
C ASN A 172 29.51 -12.07 26.13
N ALA A 173 30.32 -12.89 25.47
CA ALA A 173 31.55 -12.46 24.81
C ALA A 173 31.35 -12.21 23.31
N ASP A 174 30.38 -12.88 22.69
CA ASP A 174 30.12 -12.82 21.26
C ASP A 174 29.45 -11.50 20.87
N VAL A 175 30.06 -10.77 19.94
CA VAL A 175 29.62 -9.43 19.54
C VAL A 175 28.31 -9.52 18.76
N LEU A 176 28.17 -10.48 17.84
CA LEU A 176 26.96 -10.63 17.05
C LEU A 176 25.75 -10.91 17.95
N THR A 177 25.90 -11.82 18.92
CA THR A 177 24.87 -12.11 19.92
C THR A 177 24.49 -10.86 20.70
N LYS A 178 25.45 -10.01 21.10
CA LYS A 178 25.14 -8.73 21.75
C LYS A 178 24.31 -7.82 20.85
N LYS A 179 24.68 -7.69 19.57
CA LYS A 179 23.91 -6.89 18.61
C LYS A 179 22.48 -7.41 18.45
N SER A 180 22.31 -8.73 18.33
CA SER A 180 20.99 -9.37 18.25
C SER A 180 20.16 -9.14 19.51
N LEU A 181 20.77 -9.20 20.69
CA LEU A 181 20.10 -8.92 21.96
C LEU A 181 19.70 -7.43 22.07
N VAL A 182 20.57 -6.50 21.66
CA VAL A 182 20.23 -5.08 21.59
C VAL A 182 19.05 -4.87 20.64
N LEU A 183 19.11 -5.39 19.42
CA LEU A 183 18.01 -5.27 18.45
C LEU A 183 16.71 -5.86 19.00
N SER A 184 16.79 -7.03 19.63
CA SER A 184 15.64 -7.69 20.26
C SER A 184 15.02 -6.81 21.35
N SER A 185 15.83 -6.16 22.20
CA SER A 185 15.31 -5.23 23.21
C SER A 185 14.52 -4.09 22.56
N LEU A 186 15.01 -3.52 21.45
CA LEU A 186 14.37 -2.41 20.75
C LEU A 186 13.05 -2.84 20.07
N ILE A 187 13.01 -4.05 19.51
CA ILE A 187 11.79 -4.64 18.90
C ILE A 187 10.73 -4.91 19.97
N ILE A 188 11.14 -5.44 21.13
CA ILE A 188 10.23 -5.70 22.26
C ILE A 188 9.67 -4.38 22.79
N THR A 189 10.49 -3.33 22.91
CA THR A 189 10.03 -1.99 23.30
C THR A 189 8.99 -1.42 22.35
N GLU A 190 9.21 -1.56 21.04
CA GLU A 190 8.24 -1.12 20.05
C GLU A 190 6.93 -1.92 20.13
N SER A 191 7.04 -3.23 20.29
CA SER A 191 5.88 -4.12 20.44
C SER A 191 5.07 -3.81 21.70
N MET A 192 5.74 -3.48 22.81
CA MET A 192 5.10 -2.99 24.03
C MET A 192 4.40 -1.66 23.80
N PHE A 193 5.05 -0.69 23.13
CA PHE A 193 4.41 0.59 22.82
C PHE A 193 3.17 0.42 21.93
N LYS A 194 3.23 -0.47 20.92
CA LYS A 194 2.07 -0.82 20.09
C LYS A 194 0.96 -1.45 20.93
N SER A 195 1.29 -2.36 21.86
CA SER A 195 0.32 -2.97 22.78
C SER A 195 -0.41 -1.92 23.61
N VAL A 196 0.32 -0.95 24.18
CA VAL A 196 -0.24 0.18 24.93
C VAL A 196 -1.24 0.98 24.08
N LEU A 197 -0.90 1.28 22.83
CA LEU A 197 -1.81 1.98 21.91
C LEU A 197 -3.09 1.19 21.67
N VAL A 198 -2.96 -0.09 21.35
CA VAL A 198 -4.08 -0.98 21.02
C VAL A 198 -5.01 -1.19 22.20
N GLU A 199 -4.47 -1.33 23.41
CA GLU A 199 -5.24 -1.56 24.63
C GLU A 199 -6.17 -0.39 24.98
N LYS A 200 -5.79 0.85 24.65
CA LYS A 200 -6.61 2.04 24.91
C LYS A 200 -7.70 2.28 23.87
N ILE A 201 -7.65 1.63 22.71
CA ILE A 201 -8.67 1.78 21.67
C ILE A 201 -9.98 1.14 22.17
N PRO A 202 -11.09 1.89 22.25
CA PRO A 202 -12.35 1.38 22.77
C PRO A 202 -12.89 0.23 21.92
N GLN A 203 -13.48 -0.77 22.59
CA GLN A 203 -14.24 -1.81 21.93
C GLN A 203 -15.66 -1.30 21.69
N ASP A 204 -15.89 -0.67 20.53
CA ASP A 204 -17.26 -0.28 20.18
C ASP A 204 -18.06 -1.49 19.71
N ASN A 205 -19.00 -1.92 20.55
CA ASN A 205 -19.94 -2.99 20.24
C ASN A 205 -21.00 -2.58 19.20
N GLU A 206 -21.14 -1.28 18.93
CA GLU A 206 -22.13 -0.71 18.00
C GLU A 206 -21.58 -0.41 16.60
N VAL A 207 -20.28 -0.61 16.37
CA VAL A 207 -19.68 -0.42 15.04
C VAL A 207 -19.98 -1.63 14.16
N SER A 208 -20.51 -1.38 12.95
CA SER A 208 -20.76 -2.41 11.95
C SER A 208 -19.50 -3.17 11.56
N GLU A 209 -19.63 -4.35 10.98
CA GLU A 209 -18.49 -5.15 10.50
C GLU A 209 -17.60 -4.34 9.54
N PHE A 210 -18.21 -3.66 8.57
CA PHE A 210 -17.52 -2.70 7.69
C PHE A 210 -16.76 -1.60 8.45
N GLY A 211 -17.36 -1.03 9.50
CA GLY A 211 -16.69 -0.02 10.32
C GLY A 211 -15.51 -0.60 11.11
N LYS A 212 -15.60 -1.85 11.56
CA LYS A 212 -14.50 -2.56 12.25
C LYS A 212 -13.34 -2.80 11.30
N GLU A 213 -13.60 -3.17 10.06
CA GLU A 213 -12.58 -3.33 9.02
C GLU A 213 -11.83 -2.04 8.74
N ILE A 214 -12.55 -0.91 8.61
CA ILE A 214 -11.92 0.41 8.42
C ILE A 214 -11.05 0.79 9.62
N LEU A 215 -11.56 0.59 10.84
CA LEU A 215 -10.81 0.90 12.06
C LEU A 215 -9.55 0.04 12.16
N GLN A 216 -9.67 -1.25 11.89
CA GLN A 216 -8.55 -2.18 11.88
C GLN A 216 -7.50 -1.73 10.86
N ALA A 217 -7.90 -1.53 9.60
CA ALA A 217 -6.99 -1.10 8.54
C ALA A 217 -6.25 0.21 8.88
N GLU A 218 -6.95 1.20 9.44
CA GLU A 218 -6.34 2.48 9.81
C GLU A 218 -5.38 2.33 11.01
N VAL A 219 -5.74 1.52 12.02
CA VAL A 219 -4.87 1.27 13.17
C VAL A 219 -3.63 0.51 12.72
N ASP A 220 -3.77 -0.55 11.92
CA ASP A 220 -2.65 -1.32 11.38
C ASP A 220 -1.70 -0.46 10.57
N ARG A 221 -2.25 0.41 9.71
CA ARG A 221 -1.47 1.40 8.95
C ARG A 221 -0.65 2.31 9.88
N ILE A 222 -1.22 2.76 10.99
CA ILE A 222 -0.52 3.59 11.98
C ILE A 222 0.55 2.79 12.72
N LEU A 223 0.26 1.56 13.15
CA LEU A 223 1.19 0.72 13.92
C LEU A 223 2.41 0.33 13.10
N ARG A 224 2.23 0.01 11.81
CA ARG A 224 3.32 -0.30 10.86
C ARG A 224 4.07 0.93 10.39
N GLY A 225 3.42 2.08 10.43
CA GLY A 225 4.00 3.35 10.02
C GLY A 225 5.09 3.90 10.94
N ASN A 226 5.46 5.15 10.68
CA ASN A 226 6.52 5.84 11.40
C ASN A 226 6.13 6.19 12.85
N ASN A 227 7.13 6.57 13.66
CA ASN A 227 6.91 6.95 15.05
C ASN A 227 6.08 8.23 15.22
N GLU A 228 6.05 9.12 14.23
CA GLU A 228 5.21 10.31 14.28
C GLU A 228 3.72 9.94 14.28
N GLY A 229 3.30 8.99 13.44
CA GLY A 229 1.94 8.46 13.40
C GLY A 229 1.54 7.83 14.75
N LYS A 230 2.39 6.97 15.30
CA LYS A 230 2.18 6.35 16.62
C LYS A 230 2.10 7.39 17.75
N ASN A 231 2.97 8.41 17.74
CA ASN A 231 2.94 9.50 18.73
C ASN A 231 1.67 10.37 18.62
N LYS A 232 1.19 10.63 17.39
CA LYS A 232 -0.08 11.32 17.15
C LYS A 232 -1.26 10.51 17.69
N LEU A 233 -1.27 9.20 17.45
CA LEU A 233 -2.29 8.30 17.99
C LEU A 233 -2.25 8.25 19.52
N PHE A 234 -1.06 8.10 20.11
CA PHE A 234 -0.87 8.14 21.57
C PHE A 234 -1.47 9.42 22.16
N LYS A 235 -1.18 10.58 21.56
CA LYS A 235 -1.73 11.86 22.01
C LYS A 235 -3.25 11.93 21.91
N LYS A 236 -3.86 11.33 20.89
CA LYS A 236 -5.32 11.24 20.77
C LYS A 236 -5.93 10.35 21.87
N LEU A 237 -5.29 9.22 22.17
CA LEU A 237 -5.79 8.22 23.11
C LEU A 237 -5.59 8.62 24.59
N TYR A 238 -4.45 9.22 24.90
CA TYR A 238 -4.04 9.57 26.26
C TYR A 238 -4.01 11.08 26.52
N ASN A 239 -4.43 11.94 25.59
CA ASN A 239 -4.38 13.40 25.75
C ASN A 239 -3.03 13.92 26.29
N ASN A 240 -1.94 13.22 26.01
CA ASN A 240 -0.60 13.48 26.52
C ASN A 240 0.43 13.11 25.45
N LYS A 241 1.62 13.71 25.50
CA LYS A 241 2.68 13.35 24.54
C LYS A 241 3.25 11.98 24.90
N ALA A 242 3.52 11.17 23.88
CA ALA A 242 4.29 9.94 24.07
C ALA A 242 5.70 10.30 24.58
N PRO A 243 6.29 9.49 25.48
CA PRO A 243 7.68 9.66 25.87
C PRO A 243 8.63 9.55 24.67
N SER A 244 9.76 10.24 24.72
CA SER A 244 10.73 10.26 23.62
C SER A 244 11.45 8.92 23.46
N GLN A 245 11.67 8.49 22.22
CA GLN A 245 12.45 7.30 21.89
C GLN A 245 13.76 7.72 21.25
N ASN A 246 14.81 7.90 22.06
CA ASN A 246 16.08 8.47 21.58
C ASN A 246 16.95 7.43 20.83
N TRP A 247 16.56 6.15 20.84
CA TRP A 247 17.28 5.03 20.24
C TRP A 247 16.76 4.63 18.86
N ILE A 248 15.87 5.42 18.25
CA ILE A 248 15.25 5.09 16.95
C ILE A 248 16.31 4.88 15.86
N ASP A 249 17.31 5.75 15.80
CA ASP A 249 18.32 5.70 14.76
C ASP A 249 19.25 4.51 14.95
N LEU A 250 19.60 4.17 16.21
CA LEU A 250 20.28 2.92 16.55
C LEU A 250 19.47 1.68 16.12
N ARG A 251 18.15 1.65 16.42
CA ARG A 251 17.27 0.56 16.01
C ARG A 251 17.27 0.38 14.49
N ASN A 252 17.15 1.47 13.76
CA ASN A 252 17.12 1.45 12.29
C ASN A 252 18.44 0.95 11.71
N SER A 253 19.57 1.38 12.27
CA SER A 253 20.90 0.91 11.88
C SER A 253 21.04 -0.60 12.05
N LEU A 254 20.72 -1.12 13.25
CA LEU A 254 20.79 -2.56 13.56
C LEU A 254 19.80 -3.41 12.75
N ALA A 255 18.61 -2.89 12.46
CA ALA A 255 17.58 -3.60 11.70
C ALA A 255 17.89 -3.65 10.20
N HIS A 256 18.50 -2.60 9.65
CA HIS A 256 18.88 -2.52 8.25
C HIS A 256 20.11 -3.40 7.95
N ASP A 257 21.13 -3.31 8.80
CA ASP A 257 22.31 -4.17 8.71
C ASP A 257 22.87 -4.43 10.11
N ILE A 258 22.69 -5.65 10.61
CA ILE A 258 23.19 -6.04 11.93
C ILE A 258 24.72 -6.18 11.98
N GLU A 259 25.39 -6.35 10.84
CA GLU A 259 26.85 -6.50 10.80
C GLU A 259 27.57 -5.16 10.91
N SER A 260 26.98 -4.09 10.38
CA SER A 260 27.59 -2.75 10.35
C SER A 260 27.88 -2.15 11.74
N PRO A 261 26.94 -2.10 12.71
CA PRO A 261 27.22 -1.55 14.03
C PRO A 261 28.29 -2.34 14.78
N SER A 262 29.08 -1.69 15.62
CA SER A 262 30.06 -2.36 16.49
C SER A 262 29.74 -2.15 17.96
N ILE A 263 30.04 -3.16 18.79
CA ILE A 263 29.87 -3.09 20.24
C ILE A 263 31.22 -3.40 20.89
N CYS A 264 31.80 -2.41 21.57
CA CYS A 264 33.06 -2.55 22.30
C CYS A 264 32.88 -2.07 23.74
N GLY A 265 32.98 -3.00 24.69
CA GLY A 265 32.70 -2.70 26.10
C GLY A 265 31.26 -2.19 26.29
N ASN A 266 31.13 -0.94 26.74
CA ASN A 266 29.85 -0.28 26.98
C ASN A 266 29.41 0.64 25.82
N GLU A 267 30.14 0.69 24.70
CA GLU A 267 29.85 1.61 23.60
C GLU A 267 29.35 0.85 22.36
N ILE A 268 28.24 1.31 21.80
CA ILE A 268 27.70 0.91 20.52
C ILE A 268 27.99 2.02 19.52
N THR A 269 28.70 1.71 18.44
CA THR A 269 28.96 2.63 17.34
C THR A 269 28.13 2.20 16.14
N TYR A 270 27.37 3.12 15.54
CA TYR A 270 26.46 2.83 14.44
C TYR A 270 26.37 3.99 13.45
N LEU A 271 26.01 3.69 12.20
CA LEU A 271 25.74 4.71 11.19
C LEU A 271 24.30 5.19 11.31
N ASN A 272 24.09 6.50 11.52
CA ASN A 272 22.76 7.09 11.45
C ASN A 272 22.36 7.23 9.98
N LEU A 273 21.43 6.38 9.54
CA LEU A 273 20.99 6.30 8.14
C LEU A 273 20.31 7.58 7.61
N LYS A 274 19.91 8.52 8.48
CA LYS A 274 19.31 9.80 8.06
C LYS A 274 20.35 10.87 7.78
N THR A 275 21.42 10.88 8.56
CA THR A 275 22.44 11.93 8.53
C THR A 275 23.72 11.47 7.85
N ASP A 276 23.88 10.17 7.65
CA ASP A 276 25.10 9.52 7.16
C ASP A 276 26.32 9.79 8.08
N ILE A 277 26.07 9.98 9.37
CA ILE A 277 27.08 10.25 10.39
C ILE A 277 27.17 9.06 11.34
N GLU A 278 28.40 8.69 11.70
CA GLU A 278 28.68 7.70 12.74
C GLU A 278 28.36 8.28 14.12
N GLU A 279 27.46 7.62 14.83
CA GLU A 279 27.01 7.99 16.17
C GLU A 279 27.37 6.91 17.19
N LYS A 280 27.32 7.29 18.46
CA LYS A 280 27.67 6.44 19.59
C LYS A 280 26.53 6.39 20.60
N TYR A 281 26.27 5.21 21.14
CA TYR A 281 25.29 4.98 22.19
C TYR A 281 25.90 4.12 23.30
N SER A 282 25.74 4.52 24.56
CA SER A 282 26.14 3.70 25.71
C SER A 282 25.15 2.57 25.94
N VAL A 283 25.62 1.32 26.12
CA VAL A 283 24.76 0.17 26.41
C VAL A 283 24.00 0.39 27.72
N SER A 284 24.67 0.88 28.76
CA SER A 284 24.03 1.26 30.03
C SER A 284 22.97 2.34 29.85
N ASP A 285 23.26 3.39 29.08
CA ASP A 285 22.31 4.50 28.87
C ASP A 285 21.10 4.00 28.07
N LEU A 286 21.32 3.09 27.11
CA LEU A 286 20.23 2.46 26.39
C LEU A 286 19.30 1.71 27.35
N LYS A 287 19.85 0.89 28.26
CA LYS A 287 19.06 0.20 29.29
C LYS A 287 18.22 1.21 30.09
N GLU A 288 18.86 2.26 30.60
CA GLU A 288 18.19 3.28 31.39
C GLU A 288 17.07 3.97 30.62
N HIS A 289 17.34 4.40 29.39
CA HIS A 289 16.32 5.05 28.54
C HIS A 289 15.14 4.12 28.21
N LEU A 290 15.39 2.82 27.98
CA LEU A 290 14.34 1.84 27.72
C LEU A 290 13.45 1.60 28.95
N ILE A 291 14.03 1.59 30.15
CA ILE A 291 13.29 1.47 31.41
C ILE A 291 12.56 2.77 31.75
N GLU A 292 13.20 3.93 31.55
CA GLU A 292 12.60 5.24 31.77
C GLU A 292 11.39 5.45 30.85
N PHE A 293 11.49 5.05 29.59
CA PHE A 293 10.37 5.09 28.65
C PHE A 293 9.18 4.26 29.13
N CYS A 294 9.42 3.04 29.59
CA CYS A 294 8.41 2.18 30.18
C CYS A 294 7.75 2.83 31.41
N ASN A 295 8.56 3.36 32.33
CA ASN A 295 8.05 4.02 33.54
C ASN A 295 7.23 5.28 33.22
N ASN A 296 7.67 6.06 32.23
CA ASN A 296 6.91 7.22 31.75
C ASN A 296 5.58 6.80 31.12
N LEU A 297 5.53 5.70 30.37
CA LEU A 297 4.28 5.13 29.89
C LEU A 297 3.39 4.68 31.04
N LYS A 298 3.89 3.90 32.00
CA LYS A 298 3.14 3.48 33.21
C LYS A 298 2.51 4.68 33.91
N ASN A 299 3.28 5.74 34.13
CA ASN A 299 2.80 6.96 34.79
C ASN A 299 1.66 7.63 34.01
N ILE A 300 1.76 7.72 32.68
CA ILE A 300 0.70 8.30 31.85
C ILE A 300 -0.55 7.43 31.88
N ILE A 301 -0.40 6.10 31.80
CA ILE A 301 -1.52 5.15 31.80
C ILE A 301 -2.25 5.17 33.14
N CYS A 302 -1.53 5.18 34.27
CA CYS A 302 -2.11 5.20 35.61
C CYS A 302 -2.68 6.57 36.04
N SER A 303 -2.32 7.66 35.35
CA SER A 303 -2.83 9.02 35.64
C SER A 303 -4.20 9.32 35.02
N GLN A 304 -4.83 8.32 34.39
CA GLN A 304 -6.12 8.42 33.69
C GLN A 304 -7.13 7.42 34.22
#